data_AF-A0A8W8MZH6-F1
#
_entry.id   AF-A0A8W8MZH6-F1
#
_cell.length_a   1.000
_cell.length_b   1.000
_cell.length_c   1.000
_cell.angle_alpha   90.00
_cell.angle_beta   90.00
_cell.angle_gamma   90.00
#
_symmetry.space_group_name_H-M   'P 1'
#
loop_
_entity.id
_entity.type
_entity.pdbx_description
1 polymer ?
#
loop_
_entity_poly.entity_id
_entity_poly.type
_entity_poly.pdbx_seq_one_letter_code
_entity_poly.pdbx_strand_id
1 'polypeptide(L)'
;DFYGTSDIIPVDIASNMMIAVAWDNVVYKSDELKVYHCTTGQMNKFTWGQMERMSHECFMKNPVNTVARIPNPRFTKSYVWHEVCVLFDHVLPAYLMDMMMWVSGKRPIFVKIQDKLRKAVGSLDYFTQNEWVFSNKNLDDLLNKMTPEDRKTFNFNVKSIHWPTYMESYCLGIKRFVLREELSELSKARQTLKRLQRINFAVNVFLFIAVWRLLINRVAVARTLWNFLLGWAIRIFKRMPKVAKSS
;
A
#
# COMPACT_ATOMS: atom_id res chain seq x y z
N ASP A 1 -7.36 10.57 -1.89
CA ASP A 1 -8.40 10.11 -2.86
C ASP A 1 -7.85 8.92 -3.64
N PHE A 2 -8.58 7.80 -3.79
CA PHE A 2 -8.17 6.65 -4.61
C PHE A 2 -7.90 7.00 -6.08
N TYR A 3 -8.68 7.92 -6.65
CA TYR A 3 -8.52 8.39 -8.05
C TYR A 3 -7.66 9.65 -8.16
N GLY A 4 -7.25 10.18 -7.01
CA GLY A 4 -6.38 11.34 -6.93
C GLY A 4 -5.00 11.04 -7.52
N THR A 5 -4.41 12.05 -8.12
CA THR A 5 -3.06 12.01 -8.67
C THR A 5 -2.05 11.92 -7.53
N SER A 6 -1.10 11.01 -7.68
CA SER A 6 0.07 10.90 -6.84
C SER A 6 1.27 11.40 -7.65
N ASP A 7 1.65 12.66 -7.42
CA ASP A 7 2.79 13.31 -8.10
C ASP A 7 4.12 12.78 -7.54
N ILE A 8 4.42 11.52 -7.85
CA ILE A 8 5.68 10.86 -7.47
C ILE A 8 6.72 11.13 -8.55
N ILE A 9 7.88 11.65 -8.14
CA ILE A 9 9.03 11.89 -9.02
C ILE A 9 10.24 11.08 -8.53
N PRO A 10 10.83 10.22 -9.39
CA PRO A 10 12.12 9.61 -9.13
C PRO A 10 13.21 10.68 -8.89
N VAL A 11 14.04 10.48 -7.87
CA VAL A 11 15.05 11.47 -7.44
C VAL A 11 16.07 11.77 -8.56
N ASP A 12 16.40 10.79 -9.38
CA ASP A 12 17.26 10.93 -10.56
C ASP A 12 16.64 11.84 -11.62
N ILE A 13 15.33 11.73 -11.88
CA ILE A 13 14.60 12.64 -12.79
C ILE A 13 14.67 14.09 -12.27
N ALA A 14 14.38 14.30 -10.98
CA ALA A 14 14.47 15.64 -10.38
C ALA A 14 15.91 16.19 -10.45
N SER A 15 16.92 15.34 -10.19
CA SER A 15 18.33 15.73 -10.23
C SER A 15 18.80 16.09 -11.64
N ASN A 16 18.45 15.26 -12.63
CA ASN A 16 18.77 15.52 -14.04
C ASN A 16 18.12 16.82 -14.52
N MET A 17 16.88 17.07 -14.12
CA MET A 17 16.19 18.32 -14.43
C MET A 17 16.90 19.54 -13.85
N MET A 18 17.32 19.48 -12.57
CA MET A 18 18.08 20.58 -11.95
C MET A 18 19.38 20.89 -12.71
N ILE A 19 20.10 19.85 -13.15
CA ILE A 19 21.33 20.01 -13.94
C ILE A 19 21.01 20.66 -15.30
N ALA A 20 19.98 20.19 -16.00
CA ALA A 20 19.58 20.74 -17.29
C ALA A 20 19.11 22.21 -17.18
N VAL A 21 18.35 22.55 -16.13
CA VAL A 21 17.93 23.93 -15.85
C VAL A 21 19.13 24.83 -15.57
N ALA A 22 20.13 24.35 -14.81
CA ALA A 22 21.35 25.10 -14.56
C ALA A 22 22.11 25.39 -15.86
N TRP A 23 22.21 24.40 -16.76
CA TRP A 23 22.79 24.56 -18.08
C TRP A 23 22.04 25.59 -18.94
N ASP A 24 20.70 25.50 -19.03
CA ASP A 24 19.88 26.42 -19.82
C ASP A 24 20.04 27.87 -19.36
N ASN A 25 20.08 28.09 -18.05
CA ASN A 25 20.26 29.42 -17.45
C ASN A 25 21.64 30.04 -17.78
N VAL A 26 22.70 29.23 -17.82
CA VAL A 26 24.06 29.73 -18.12
C VAL A 26 24.24 30.00 -19.62
N VAL A 27 23.71 29.12 -20.48
CA VAL A 27 23.90 29.20 -21.93
C VAL A 27 23.04 30.29 -22.56
N TYR A 28 21.74 30.33 -22.23
CA TYR A 28 20.79 31.21 -22.90
C TYR A 28 20.51 32.51 -22.15
N LYS A 29 21.09 32.69 -20.95
CA LYS A 29 21.03 33.89 -20.08
C LYS A 29 19.75 34.71 -20.26
N SER A 30 18.75 34.41 -19.44
CA SER A 30 17.47 35.13 -19.45
C SER A 30 17.37 36.01 -18.21
N ASP A 31 16.97 37.28 -18.40
CA ASP A 31 16.63 38.18 -17.30
C ASP A 31 15.25 37.86 -16.69
N GLU A 32 14.48 36.96 -17.32
CA GLU A 32 13.17 36.52 -16.87
C GLU A 32 13.28 35.31 -15.93
N LEU A 33 12.63 35.39 -14.76
CA LEU A 33 12.54 34.26 -13.83
C LEU A 33 11.67 33.15 -14.42
N LYS A 34 12.31 32.03 -14.76
CA LYS A 34 11.61 30.83 -15.23
C LYS A 34 11.35 29.86 -14.07
N VAL A 35 10.10 29.43 -13.94
CA VAL A 35 9.69 28.37 -13.02
C VAL A 35 9.51 27.07 -13.79
N TYR A 36 10.21 26.02 -13.38
CA TYR A 36 10.09 24.71 -14.00
C TYR A 36 9.44 23.72 -13.03
N HIS A 37 8.34 23.10 -13.44
CA HIS A 37 7.62 22.11 -12.63
C HIS A 37 8.04 20.69 -13.02
N CYS A 38 8.57 19.92 -12.07
CA CYS A 38 8.84 18.50 -12.24
C CYS A 38 7.64 17.71 -11.71
N THR A 39 6.65 17.43 -12.56
CA THR A 39 5.40 16.78 -12.13
C THR A 39 5.01 15.66 -13.09
N THR A 40 4.33 14.63 -12.59
CA THR A 40 3.82 13.52 -13.42
C THR A 40 2.36 13.68 -13.76
N GLY A 41 1.61 14.48 -13.00
CA GLY A 41 0.14 14.47 -13.01
C GLY A 41 -0.50 14.58 -14.38
N GLN A 42 -0.17 15.60 -15.17
CA GLN A 42 -0.74 15.77 -16.51
C GLN A 42 0.00 15.01 -17.62
N MET A 43 1.26 14.62 -17.37
CA MET A 43 2.13 14.06 -18.40
C MET A 43 2.15 12.52 -18.42
N ASN A 44 2.11 11.91 -17.25
CA ASN A 44 2.17 10.47 -17.02
C ASN A 44 1.47 10.13 -15.70
N LYS A 45 0.14 10.29 -15.68
CA LYS A 45 -0.67 10.20 -14.46
C LYS A 45 -0.48 8.86 -13.73
N PHE A 46 -0.18 8.96 -12.44
CA PHE A 46 -0.18 7.84 -11.49
C PHE A 46 -1.14 8.16 -10.35
N THR A 47 -2.04 7.26 -9.98
CA THR A 47 -3.02 7.52 -8.92
C THR A 47 -2.67 6.82 -7.61
N TRP A 48 -3.19 7.34 -6.50
CA TRP A 48 -3.06 6.68 -5.19
C TRP A 48 -3.62 5.26 -5.19
N GLY A 49 -4.71 5.00 -5.93
CA GLY A 49 -5.26 3.65 -6.10
C GLY A 49 -4.36 2.71 -6.91
N GLN A 50 -3.65 3.22 -7.93
CA GLN A 50 -2.61 2.44 -8.61
C GLN A 50 -1.44 2.15 -7.67
N MET A 51 -1.01 3.13 -6.87
CA MET A 51 0.03 2.94 -5.85
C MET A 51 -0.38 1.90 -4.81
N GLU A 52 -1.61 1.97 -4.30
CA GLU A 52 -2.19 0.99 -3.37
C GLU A 52 -2.09 -0.42 -3.92
N ARG A 53 -2.62 -0.63 -5.14
CA ARG A 53 -2.65 -1.93 -5.79
C ARG A 53 -1.25 -2.46 -6.06
N MET A 54 -0.38 -1.67 -6.67
CA MET A 54 0.97 -2.09 -7.05
C MET A 54 1.85 -2.38 -5.83
N SER A 55 1.76 -1.54 -4.79
CA SER A 55 2.51 -1.78 -3.54
C SER A 55 2.00 -3.03 -2.83
N HIS A 56 0.68 -3.23 -2.75
CA HIS A 56 0.10 -4.46 -2.20
C HIS A 56 0.56 -5.70 -2.98
N GLU A 57 0.42 -5.70 -4.31
CA GLU A 57 0.89 -6.81 -5.17
C GLU A 57 2.38 -7.10 -4.94
N CYS A 58 3.22 -6.05 -4.86
CA CYS A 58 4.64 -6.22 -4.64
C CYS A 58 4.97 -6.81 -3.27
N PHE A 59 4.40 -6.30 -2.18
CA PHE A 59 4.67 -6.82 -0.83
C PHE A 59 4.02 -8.18 -0.56
N MET A 60 3.00 -8.56 -1.32
CA MET A 60 2.44 -9.92 -1.29
C MET A 60 3.33 -10.91 -2.04
N LYS A 61 3.93 -10.50 -3.16
CA LYS A 61 4.91 -11.30 -3.93
C LYS A 61 6.25 -11.40 -3.21
N ASN A 62 6.70 -10.29 -2.63
CA ASN A 62 8.00 -10.08 -2.02
C ASN A 62 7.87 -9.54 -0.57
N PRO A 63 7.32 -10.32 0.37
CA PRO A 63 7.09 -9.85 1.74
C PRO A 63 8.37 -9.49 2.47
N VAL A 64 8.26 -8.53 3.40
CA VAL A 64 9.31 -8.21 4.37
C VAL A 64 9.48 -9.36 5.37
N ASN A 65 10.70 -9.56 5.87
CA ASN A 65 11.05 -10.70 6.73
C ASN A 65 10.33 -10.58 8.08
N THR A 66 10.25 -9.35 8.61
CA THR A 66 9.57 -9.07 9.88
C THR A 66 8.23 -8.38 9.63
N VAL A 67 7.17 -9.18 9.48
CA VAL A 67 5.81 -8.69 9.27
C VAL A 67 4.91 -9.00 10.46
N ALA A 68 4.38 -7.95 11.09
CA ALA A 68 3.42 -8.09 12.21
C ALA A 68 1.99 -8.37 11.71
N ARG A 69 1.65 -7.89 10.52
CA ARG A 69 0.30 -8.01 9.92
C ARG A 69 0.39 -8.07 8.40
N ILE A 70 -0.55 -8.77 7.78
CA ILE A 70 -0.70 -8.79 6.31
C ILE A 70 -0.74 -7.34 5.78
N PRO A 71 0.13 -6.97 4.84
CA PRO A 71 0.11 -5.65 4.22
C PRO A 71 -1.25 -5.37 3.58
N ASN A 72 -1.82 -4.21 3.87
CA ASN A 72 -3.11 -3.79 3.31
C ASN A 72 -3.16 -2.27 3.24
N PRO A 73 -2.41 -1.63 2.31
CA PRO A 73 -2.50 -0.20 2.10
C PRO A 73 -3.93 0.14 1.66
N ARG A 74 -4.49 1.23 2.19
CA ARG A 74 -5.84 1.70 1.84
C ARG A 74 -5.91 3.21 1.85
N PHE A 75 -6.35 3.80 0.75
CA PHE A 75 -6.67 5.21 0.65
C PHE A 75 -8.18 5.40 0.58
N THR A 76 -8.72 6.36 1.35
CA THR A 76 -10.16 6.68 1.36
C THR A 76 -10.39 8.18 1.26
N LYS A 77 -11.57 8.56 0.78
CA LYS A 77 -12.07 9.95 0.80
C LYS A 77 -12.77 10.30 2.10
N SER A 78 -13.30 9.31 2.81
CA SER A 78 -14.10 9.53 4.00
C SER A 78 -13.18 9.70 5.20
N TYR A 79 -13.15 10.92 5.75
CA TYR A 79 -12.39 11.23 6.96
C TYR A 79 -12.84 10.36 8.14
N VAL A 80 -14.16 10.21 8.35
CA VAL A 80 -14.70 9.38 9.43
C VAL A 80 -14.28 7.92 9.27
N TRP A 81 -14.36 7.37 8.06
CA TRP A 81 -13.92 6.00 7.80
C TRP A 81 -12.41 5.84 7.97
N HIS A 82 -11.63 6.86 7.57
CA HIS A 82 -10.19 6.90 7.80
C HIS A 82 -9.87 6.80 9.29
N GLU A 83 -10.47 7.63 10.14
CA GLU A 83 -10.26 7.61 11.59
C GLU A 83 -10.65 6.28 12.22
N VAL A 84 -11.77 5.68 11.79
CA VAL A 84 -12.18 4.34 12.23
C VAL A 84 -11.12 3.31 11.84
N CYS A 85 -10.64 3.30 10.60
CA CYS A 85 -9.57 2.42 10.17
C CYS A 85 -8.28 2.66 10.97
N VAL A 86 -7.87 3.91 11.18
CA VAL A 86 -6.68 4.24 11.97
C VAL A 86 -6.78 3.71 13.39
N LEU A 87 -7.93 3.89 14.04
CA LEU A 87 -8.16 3.39 15.39
C LEU A 87 -8.01 1.86 15.47
N PHE A 88 -8.71 1.12 14.59
CA PHE A 88 -8.75 -0.35 14.66
C PHE A 88 -7.53 -1.03 14.03
N ASP A 89 -6.90 -0.43 13.02
CA ASP A 89 -5.79 -1.05 12.29
C ASP A 89 -4.41 -0.68 12.82
N HIS A 90 -4.29 0.49 13.45
CA HIS A 90 -3.00 1.05 13.87
C HIS A 90 -2.94 1.32 15.37
N VAL A 91 -3.89 2.07 15.93
CA VAL A 91 -3.83 2.53 17.32
C VAL A 91 -4.09 1.40 18.31
N LEU A 92 -5.27 0.77 18.27
CA LEU A 92 -5.63 -0.31 19.19
C LEU A 92 -4.63 -1.48 19.15
N PRO A 93 -4.21 -1.99 17.97
CA PRO A 93 -3.21 -3.04 17.90
C PRO A 93 -1.85 -2.63 18.48
N ALA A 94 -1.41 -1.38 18.29
CA ALA A 94 -0.14 -0.92 18.85
C ALA A 94 -0.15 -0.92 20.38
N TYR A 95 -1.23 -0.44 21.01
CA TYR A 95 -1.38 -0.49 22.46
C TYR A 95 -1.46 -1.92 23.00
N LEU A 96 -2.19 -2.82 22.32
CA LEU A 96 -2.25 -4.23 22.70
C LEU A 96 -0.88 -4.90 22.61
N MET A 97 -0.12 -4.65 21.55
CA MET A 97 1.23 -5.19 21.40
C MET A 97 2.18 -4.65 22.45
N ASP A 98 2.11 -3.36 22.76
CA ASP A 98 2.92 -2.73 23.82
C ASP A 98 2.57 -3.26 25.21
N MET A 99 1.29 -3.51 25.50
CA MET A 99 0.85 -4.16 26.73
C MET A 99 1.42 -5.59 26.83
N MET A 100 1.34 -6.39 25.77
CA MET A 100 1.91 -7.74 25.75
C MET A 100 3.43 -7.73 25.95
N MET A 101 4.13 -6.77 25.33
CA MET A 101 5.57 -6.59 25.56
C MET A 101 5.87 -6.26 27.02
N TRP A 102 5.13 -5.30 27.60
CA TRP A 102 5.30 -4.88 28.98
C TRP A 102 5.07 -6.03 29.97
N VAL A 103 3.97 -6.79 29.83
CA VAL A 103 3.69 -7.98 30.64
C VAL A 103 4.78 -9.04 30.48
N SER A 104 5.39 -9.13 29.30
CA SER A 104 6.52 -10.04 29.03
C SER A 104 7.89 -9.50 29.49
N GLY A 105 7.93 -8.40 30.27
CA GLY A 105 9.16 -7.76 30.73
C GLY A 105 9.97 -7.05 29.63
N LYS A 106 9.40 -6.86 28.45
CA LYS A 106 10.04 -6.19 27.31
C LYS A 106 9.63 -4.72 27.24
N ARG A 107 10.49 -3.90 26.64
CA ARG A 107 10.24 -2.47 26.44
C ARG A 107 9.18 -2.25 25.36
N PRO A 108 8.06 -1.54 25.63
CA PRO A 108 7.08 -1.14 24.63
C PRO A 108 7.67 -0.22 23.55
N ILE A 109 7.32 -0.46 22.27
CA ILE A 109 7.84 0.29 21.11
C ILE A 109 6.79 0.64 20.06
N PHE A 110 5.68 -0.09 19.94
CA PHE A 110 4.75 0.01 18.82
C PHE A 110 4.00 1.35 18.78
N VAL A 111 3.56 1.87 19.93
CA VAL A 111 2.89 3.19 19.98
C VAL A 111 3.83 4.30 19.54
N LYS A 112 5.13 4.21 19.91
CA LYS A 112 6.15 5.19 19.47
C LYS A 112 6.39 5.14 17.97
N ILE A 113 6.38 3.95 17.38
CA ILE A 113 6.50 3.77 15.93
C ILE A 113 5.28 4.39 15.22
N GLN A 114 4.07 4.13 15.72
CA GLN A 114 2.84 4.70 15.15
C GLN A 114 2.81 6.23 15.27
N ASP A 115 3.26 6.81 16.38
CA ASP A 115 3.32 8.27 16.53
C ASP A 115 4.28 8.93 15.53
N LYS A 116 5.45 8.31 15.31
CA LYS A 116 6.40 8.77 14.28
C LYS A 116 5.79 8.69 12.88
N LEU A 117 5.13 7.58 12.57
CA LEU A 117 4.48 7.38 11.27
C LEU A 117 3.37 8.41 11.05
N ARG A 118 2.51 8.64 12.04
CA ARG A 118 1.43 9.63 11.98
C ARG A 118 1.96 11.03 11.76
N LYS A 119 3.03 11.44 12.45
CA LYS A 119 3.67 12.76 12.23
C LYS A 119 4.24 12.90 10.81
N ALA A 120 4.91 11.85 10.32
CA ALA A 120 5.45 11.85 8.96
C ALA A 120 4.33 11.93 7.90
N VAL A 121 3.27 11.14 8.03
CA VAL A 121 2.11 11.21 7.13
C VAL A 121 1.43 12.58 7.24
N GLY A 122 1.21 13.08 8.45
CA GLY A 122 0.58 14.38 8.68
C GLY A 122 1.32 15.56 8.04
N SER A 123 2.66 15.50 7.97
CA SER A 123 3.44 16.52 7.25
C SER A 123 3.21 16.54 5.74
N LEU A 124 2.61 15.48 5.18
CA LEU A 124 2.31 15.33 3.76
C LEU A 124 0.83 15.53 3.44
N ASP A 125 -0.04 15.72 4.43
CA ASP A 125 -1.50 15.78 4.22
C ASP A 125 -1.89 16.89 3.23
N TYR A 126 -1.34 18.09 3.39
CA TYR A 126 -1.64 19.21 2.49
C TYR A 126 -1.31 18.87 1.02
N PHE A 127 -0.20 18.18 0.79
CA PHE A 127 0.26 17.84 -0.56
C PHE A 127 -0.47 16.64 -1.15
N THR A 128 -0.92 15.71 -0.31
CA THR A 128 -1.53 14.44 -0.76
C THR A 128 -3.06 14.46 -0.80
N GLN A 129 -3.69 15.43 -0.13
CA GLN A 129 -5.15 15.60 -0.11
C GLN A 129 -5.66 16.63 -1.11
N ASN A 130 -4.79 17.44 -1.70
CA ASN A 130 -5.13 18.42 -2.73
C ASN A 130 -4.61 17.97 -4.10
N GLU A 131 -5.37 18.27 -5.15
CA GLU A 131 -4.94 18.07 -6.53
C GLU A 131 -4.39 19.38 -7.10
N TRP A 132 -3.32 19.26 -7.88
CA TRP A 132 -2.63 20.40 -8.45
C TRP A 132 -2.48 20.22 -9.95
N VAL A 133 -2.65 21.32 -10.68
CA VAL A 133 -2.42 21.38 -12.12
C VAL A 133 -1.28 22.33 -12.38
N PHE A 134 -0.17 21.79 -12.86
CA PHE A 134 1.02 22.55 -13.19
C PHE A 134 1.20 22.68 -14.70
N SER A 135 1.68 23.85 -15.13
CA SER A 135 2.09 24.07 -16.51
C SER A 135 3.45 23.41 -16.75
N ASN A 136 3.54 22.63 -17.83
CA ASN A 136 4.76 21.92 -18.25
C ASN A 136 5.51 22.63 -19.39
N LYS A 137 5.06 23.82 -19.81
CA LYS A 137 5.62 24.53 -20.97
C LYS A 137 7.13 24.74 -20.88
N ASN A 138 7.62 25.27 -19.75
CA ASN A 138 9.05 25.51 -19.57
C ASN A 138 9.88 24.22 -19.57
N LEU A 139 9.30 23.10 -19.12
CA LEU A 139 9.95 21.79 -19.15
C LEU A 139 10.04 21.23 -20.57
N ASP A 140 8.97 21.36 -21.36
CA ASP A 140 8.95 20.97 -22.78
C ASP A 140 9.93 21.82 -23.60
N ASP A 141 9.96 23.14 -23.37
CA ASP A 141 10.90 24.06 -24.03
C ASP A 141 12.36 23.70 -23.69
N LEU A 142 12.65 23.35 -22.43
CA LEU A 142 13.97 22.89 -22.01
C LEU A 142 14.38 21.61 -22.73
N LEU A 143 13.51 20.60 -22.75
CA LEU A 143 13.76 19.36 -23.49
C LEU A 143 14.05 19.64 -24.96
N ASN A 144 13.29 20.55 -25.59
CA ASN A 144 13.43 20.87 -27.00
C ASN A 144 14.78 21.49 -27.36
N LYS A 145 15.41 22.23 -26.45
CA LYS A 145 16.75 22.81 -26.65
C LYS A 145 17.89 21.80 -26.52
N MET A 146 17.68 20.70 -25.80
CA MET A 146 18.71 19.71 -25.56
C MET A 146 18.93 18.83 -26.79
N THR A 147 20.19 18.46 -27.03
CA THR A 147 20.56 17.46 -28.05
C THR A 147 19.98 16.08 -27.69
N PRO A 148 19.80 15.17 -28.67
CA PRO A 148 19.37 13.81 -28.39
C PRO A 148 20.26 13.08 -27.37
N GLU A 149 21.57 13.31 -27.43
CA GLU A 149 22.58 12.75 -26.53
C GLU A 149 22.41 13.27 -25.10
N ASP A 150 22.19 14.57 -24.93
CA ASP A 150 21.96 15.18 -23.62
C ASP A 150 20.63 14.72 -23.01
N ARG A 151 19.56 14.60 -23.82
CA ARG A 151 18.26 14.08 -23.35
C ARG A 151 18.37 12.66 -22.82
N LYS A 152 19.25 11.84 -23.41
CA LYS A 152 19.50 10.48 -22.95
C LYS A 152 20.31 10.46 -21.65
N THR A 153 21.31 11.33 -21.54
CA THR A 153 22.23 11.39 -20.40
C THR A 153 21.56 12.00 -19.17
N PHE A 154 20.87 13.13 -19.36
CA PHE A 154 20.15 13.86 -18.33
C PHE A 154 18.65 13.70 -18.56
N ASN A 155 18.17 12.46 -18.59
CA ASN A 155 16.74 12.21 -18.81
C ASN A 155 15.92 12.68 -17.60
N PHE A 156 15.03 13.65 -17.83
CA PHE A 156 13.99 14.07 -16.89
C PHE A 156 12.58 14.03 -17.52
N ASN A 157 12.41 13.34 -18.64
CA ASN A 157 11.10 13.15 -19.25
C ASN A 157 10.29 12.13 -18.46
N VAL A 158 9.38 12.61 -17.63
CA VAL A 158 8.50 11.76 -16.79
C VAL A 158 7.64 10.78 -17.60
N LYS A 159 7.41 11.01 -18.90
CA LYS A 159 6.68 10.08 -19.78
C LYS A 159 7.44 8.77 -20.01
N SER A 160 8.75 8.73 -19.77
CA SER A 160 9.53 7.49 -19.88
C SER A 160 9.36 6.56 -18.68
N ILE A 161 8.67 6.99 -17.61
CA ILE A 161 8.47 6.16 -16.41
C ILE A 161 7.44 5.07 -16.72
N HIS A 162 7.86 3.81 -16.63
CA HIS A 162 6.97 2.67 -16.62
C HIS A 162 6.59 2.30 -15.17
N TRP A 163 5.43 2.78 -14.72
CA TRP A 163 4.97 2.65 -13.32
C TRP A 163 5.04 1.23 -12.74
N PRO A 164 4.65 0.15 -13.44
CA PRO A 164 4.75 -1.20 -12.88
C PRO A 164 6.18 -1.60 -12.51
N THR A 165 7.13 -1.37 -13.41
CA THR A 165 8.54 -1.72 -13.20
C THR A 165 9.19 -0.81 -12.16
N TYR A 166 8.83 0.48 -12.19
CA TYR A 166 9.28 1.43 -11.18
C TYR A 166 8.82 1.02 -9.79
N MET A 167 7.53 0.70 -9.60
CA MET A 167 6.98 0.30 -8.31
C MET A 167 7.56 -1.02 -7.79
N GLU A 168 7.79 -2.01 -8.67
CA GLU A 168 8.47 -3.25 -8.26
C GLU A 168 9.91 -2.96 -7.77
N SER A 169 10.65 -2.13 -8.50
CA SER A 169 12.01 -1.73 -8.15
C SER A 169 12.04 -0.92 -6.86
N TYR A 170 11.08 0.00 -6.68
CA TYR A 170 10.91 0.82 -5.48
C TYR A 170 10.66 -0.04 -4.24
N CYS A 171 9.71 -0.98 -4.29
CA CYS A 171 9.40 -1.85 -3.16
C CYS A 171 10.55 -2.82 -2.82
N LEU A 172 11.22 -3.39 -3.82
CA LEU A 172 12.43 -4.21 -3.60
C LEU A 172 13.59 -3.37 -3.05
N GLY A 173 13.72 -2.13 -3.51
CA GLY A 173 14.69 -1.17 -3.00
C GLY A 173 14.47 -0.83 -1.53
N ILE A 174 13.21 -0.60 -1.11
CA ILE A 174 12.87 -0.43 0.31
C ILE A 174 13.32 -1.64 1.12
N LYS A 175 12.97 -2.85 0.68
CA LYS A 175 13.34 -4.09 1.38
C LYS A 175 14.86 -4.22 1.53
N ARG A 176 15.60 -4.01 0.45
CA ARG A 176 17.06 -4.20 0.43
C ARG A 176 17.83 -3.08 1.13
N PHE A 177 17.52 -1.83 0.85
CA PHE A 177 18.34 -0.69 1.26
C PHE A 177 17.83 0.02 2.51
N VAL A 178 16.50 0.14 2.68
CA VAL A 178 15.91 0.80 3.85
C VAL A 178 15.78 -0.17 5.02
N LEU A 179 15.20 -1.35 4.77
CA LEU A 179 14.99 -2.37 5.79
C LEU A 179 16.22 -3.29 5.99
N ARG A 180 17.21 -3.21 5.09
CA ARG A 180 18.45 -4.00 5.12
C ARG A 180 18.19 -5.51 5.18
N GLU A 181 17.14 -5.97 4.49
CA GLU A 181 16.81 -7.39 4.42
C GLU A 181 17.42 -8.05 3.18
N GLU A 182 17.98 -9.23 3.35
CA GLU A 182 18.45 -10.03 2.22
C GLU A 182 17.30 -10.72 1.49
N LEU A 183 17.41 -10.81 0.16
CA LEU A 183 16.43 -11.52 -0.68
C LEU A 183 16.55 -13.05 -0.57
N SER A 184 17.67 -13.56 -0.02
CA SER A 184 17.90 -14.98 0.26
C SER A 184 16.84 -15.57 1.21
N GLU A 185 16.31 -14.76 2.13
CA GLU A 185 15.32 -15.17 3.12
C GLU A 185 13.86 -15.11 2.66
N LEU A 186 13.62 -14.81 1.38
CA LEU A 186 12.27 -14.55 0.88
C LEU A 186 11.31 -15.74 1.04
N SER A 187 11.83 -16.97 1.00
CA SER A 187 11.05 -18.19 1.24
C SER A 187 10.46 -18.23 2.65
N LYS A 188 11.25 -17.90 3.68
CA LYS A 188 10.81 -17.79 5.08
C LYS A 188 9.77 -16.67 5.25
N ALA A 189 10.02 -15.50 4.66
CA ALA A 189 9.09 -14.37 4.71
C ALA A 189 7.72 -14.74 4.11
N ARG A 190 7.69 -15.45 2.98
CA ARG A 190 6.45 -15.97 2.37
C ARG A 190 5.74 -16.99 3.26
N GLN A 191 6.47 -17.86 3.97
CA GLN A 191 5.85 -18.79 4.93
C GLN A 191 5.20 -18.05 6.10
N THR A 192 5.87 -17.02 6.65
CA THR A 192 5.31 -16.15 7.69
C THR A 192 4.04 -15.47 7.21
N LEU A 193 4.05 -14.89 6.01
CA LEU A 193 2.85 -14.27 5.41
C LEU A 193 1.70 -15.28 5.25
N LYS A 194 1.97 -16.48 4.72
CA LYS A 194 0.96 -17.55 4.58
C LYS A 194 0.40 -17.99 5.94
N ARG A 195 1.22 -18.01 6.99
CA ARG A 195 0.76 -18.28 8.35
C ARG A 195 -0.20 -17.19 8.83
N LEU A 196 0.15 -15.92 8.64
CA LEU A 196 -0.73 -14.80 9.00
C LEU A 196 -2.06 -14.84 8.22
N GLN A 197 -2.03 -15.18 6.93
CA GLN A 197 -3.25 -15.35 6.12
C GLN A 197 -4.15 -16.45 6.67
N ARG A 198 -3.59 -17.60 7.05
CA ARG A 198 -4.35 -18.71 7.66
C ARG A 198 -4.95 -18.31 9.01
N ILE A 199 -4.18 -17.61 9.86
CA ILE A 199 -4.68 -17.09 11.14
C ILE A 199 -5.83 -16.11 10.90
N ASN A 200 -5.66 -15.15 10.00
CA ASN A 200 -6.70 -14.18 9.65
C ASN A 200 -7.97 -14.87 9.14
N PHE A 201 -7.83 -15.86 8.26
CA PHE A 201 -8.95 -16.67 7.79
C PHE A 201 -9.65 -17.40 8.94
N ALA A 202 -8.90 -18.08 9.82
CA ALA A 202 -9.46 -18.79 10.96
C ALA A 202 -10.20 -17.85 11.94
N VAL A 203 -9.63 -16.68 12.23
CA VAL A 203 -10.26 -15.64 13.06
C VAL A 203 -11.55 -15.15 12.41
N ASN A 204 -11.55 -14.86 11.10
CA ASN A 204 -12.74 -14.42 10.39
C ASN A 204 -13.84 -15.48 10.38
N VAL A 205 -13.50 -16.76 10.17
CA VAL A 205 -14.46 -17.88 10.25
C VAL A 205 -15.02 -18.00 11.67
N PHE A 206 -14.17 -17.92 12.69
CA PHE A 206 -14.60 -17.97 14.09
C PHE A 206 -15.55 -16.81 14.42
N LEU A 207 -15.20 -15.58 14.06
CA LEU A 207 -16.04 -14.39 14.27
C LEU A 207 -17.37 -14.51 13.52
N PHE A 208 -17.36 -14.99 12.28
CA PHE A 208 -18.57 -15.24 11.52
C PHE A 208 -19.49 -16.25 12.22
N ILE A 209 -18.96 -17.38 12.68
CA ILE A 209 -19.73 -18.38 13.43
C ILE A 209 -20.26 -17.81 14.75
N ALA A 210 -19.46 -17.03 15.47
CA ALA A 210 -19.87 -16.42 16.73
C ALA A 210 -21.02 -15.43 16.52
N VAL A 211 -20.91 -14.52 15.54
CA VAL A 211 -21.97 -13.58 15.16
C VAL A 211 -23.22 -14.33 14.70
N TRP A 212 -23.07 -15.34 13.84
CA TRP A 212 -24.18 -16.18 13.39
C TRP A 212 -24.92 -16.84 14.57
N ARG A 213 -24.18 -17.43 15.52
CA ARG A 213 -24.76 -18.04 16.73
C ARG A 213 -25.44 -17.03 17.65
N LEU A 214 -24.95 -15.79 17.72
CA LEU A 214 -25.61 -14.76 18.51
C LEU A 214 -26.93 -14.32 17.84
N LEU A 215 -26.92 -14.10 16.52
CA LEU A 215 -28.10 -13.66 15.76
C LEU A 215 -29.20 -14.72 15.76
N ILE A 216 -28.86 -15.99 15.54
CA ILE A 216 -29.84 -17.08 15.49
C ILE A 216 -30.54 -17.33 16.82
N ASN A 217 -29.83 -17.11 17.92
CA ASN A 217 -30.40 -17.24 19.26
C ASN A 217 -31.40 -16.11 19.53
N ARG A 218 -31.17 -14.92 18.95
CA ARG A 218 -32.02 -13.73 19.13
C ARG A 218 -33.19 -13.65 18.15
N VAL A 219 -33.11 -14.28 16.98
CA VAL A 219 -34.16 -14.20 15.93
C VAL A 219 -34.83 -15.56 15.73
N ALA A 220 -36.10 -15.67 16.13
CA ALA A 220 -36.86 -16.91 16.06
C ALA A 220 -36.96 -17.48 14.63
N VAL A 221 -37.18 -16.62 13.63
CA VAL A 221 -37.26 -17.04 12.21
C VAL A 221 -35.93 -17.62 11.72
N ALA A 222 -34.79 -17.02 12.10
CA ALA A 222 -33.47 -17.52 11.74
C ALA A 222 -33.20 -18.89 12.39
N ARG A 223 -33.65 -19.10 13.63
CA ARG A 223 -33.56 -20.38 14.34
C ARG A 223 -34.34 -21.49 13.63
N THR A 224 -35.57 -21.18 13.21
CA THR A 224 -36.44 -22.12 12.48
C THR A 224 -35.83 -22.47 11.12
N LEU A 225 -35.39 -21.48 10.34
CA LEU A 225 -34.74 -21.68 9.05
C LEU A 225 -33.45 -22.51 9.17
N TRP A 226 -32.63 -22.25 10.17
CA TRP A 226 -31.40 -23.00 10.40
C TRP A 226 -31.64 -24.45 10.82
N ASN A 227 -32.58 -24.70 11.72
CA ASN A 227 -32.95 -26.07 12.09
C ASN A 227 -33.52 -26.84 10.89
N PHE A 228 -34.28 -26.17 10.03
CA PHE A 228 -34.76 -26.73 8.78
C PHE A 228 -33.61 -27.06 7.81
N LEU A 229 -32.67 -26.14 7.59
CA LEU A 229 -31.49 -26.34 6.73
C LEU A 229 -30.55 -27.43 7.26
N LEU A 230 -30.27 -27.45 8.57
CA LEU A 230 -29.51 -28.52 9.22
C LEU A 230 -30.20 -29.87 9.08
N GLY A 231 -31.52 -29.91 9.29
CA GLY A 231 -32.31 -31.12 9.10
C GLY A 231 -32.21 -31.65 7.67
N TRP A 232 -32.28 -30.76 6.68
CA TRP A 232 -32.08 -31.09 5.27
C TRP A 232 -30.66 -31.57 4.97
N ALA A 233 -29.64 -30.88 5.46
CA ALA A 233 -28.24 -31.26 5.28
C ALA A 233 -27.94 -32.64 5.89
N ILE A 234 -28.45 -32.92 7.09
CA ILE A 234 -28.33 -34.24 7.75
C ILE A 234 -29.06 -35.32 6.93
N ARG A 235 -30.25 -35.02 6.39
CA ARG A 235 -30.98 -35.97 5.53
C ARG A 235 -30.22 -36.26 4.24
N ILE A 236 -29.64 -35.24 3.60
CA ILE A 236 -28.80 -35.40 2.40
C ILE A 236 -27.55 -36.22 2.75
N PHE A 237 -26.83 -35.87 3.81
CA PHE A 237 -25.63 -36.58 4.25
C PHE A 237 -25.93 -38.05 4.60
N LYS A 238 -27.07 -38.34 5.23
CA LYS A 238 -27.51 -39.71 5.51
C LYS A 238 -27.95 -40.48 4.26
N ARG A 239 -28.40 -39.78 3.20
CA ARG A 239 -28.80 -40.36 1.92
C ARG A 239 -27.67 -40.44 0.90
N MET A 240 -26.54 -39.78 1.15
CA MET A 240 -25.33 -39.96 0.35
C MET A 240 -24.86 -41.41 0.52
N PRO A 241 -24.79 -42.21 -0.57
CA PRO A 241 -24.20 -43.53 -0.50
C PRO A 241 -22.77 -43.41 0.02
N LYS A 242 -22.33 -44.34 0.88
CA LYS A 242 -20.94 -44.44 1.33
C LYS A 242 -20.04 -44.84 0.14
N VAL A 243 -19.74 -43.90 -0.74
CA VAL A 243 -18.73 -44.07 -1.80
C VAL A 243 -17.36 -43.81 -1.18
N ALA A 244 -16.94 -44.70 -0.29
CA ALA A 244 -15.58 -44.83 0.24
C ALA A 244 -15.49 -46.09 1.12
N LYS A 245 -15.79 -47.25 0.54
CA LYS A 245 -15.35 -48.57 1.03
C LYS A 245 -15.04 -49.49 -0.16
N SER A 246 -14.19 -49.04 -1.07
CA SER A 246 -13.31 -49.91 -1.87
C SER A 246 -12.26 -49.04 -2.56
N SER A 247 -11.05 -49.03 -1.98
CA SER A 247 -9.72 -48.88 -2.59
C SER A 247 -8.72 -48.69 -1.48
#